data_AF-A0A2T0HIA1-F1
#
_entry.id   AF-A0A2T0HIA1-F1
#
_cell.length_a   1.000
_cell.length_b   1.000
_cell.length_c   1.000
_cell.angle_alpha   90.00
_cell.angle_beta   90.00
_cell.angle_gamma   90.00
#
_symmetry.space_group_name_H-M   'P 1'
#
loop_
_entity.id
_entity.type
_entity.pdbx_description
1 polymer ?
#
loop_
_entity_poly.entity_id
_entity_poly.type
_entity_poly.pdbx_seq_one_letter_code
_entity_poly.pdbx_strand_id
1 'polypeptide(L)' 'RFVTQLIAESAHFAHKVLWFSTLVSKASNLPAIETALKKAGVLESQVVEMSQGQKQSRFVAWTFQTKNEQQIWRQRWVR' A
#
# COMPACT_ATOMS: atom_id res chain seq x y z
N ARG A 1 -6.23 1.00 13.57
CA ARG A 1 -5.79 2.33 14.07
C ARG A 1 -4.49 2.78 13.41
N PHE A 2 -3.34 2.11 13.63
CA PHE A 2 -2.07 2.52 13.01
C PHE A 2 -2.10 2.48 11.48
N VAL A 3 -2.43 1.34 10.87
CA VAL A 3 -2.41 1.20 9.39
C VAL A 3 -3.37 2.18 8.70
N THR A 4 -4.57 2.36 9.24
CA THR A 4 -5.57 3.31 8.71
C THR A 4 -5.09 4.76 8.80
N GLN A 5 -4.33 5.12 9.84
CA GLN A 5 -3.70 6.43 9.98
C GLN A 5 -2.55 6.60 8.98
N LEU A 6 -1.68 5.60 8.85
CA LEU A 6 -0.60 5.58 7.86
C LEU A 6 -1.12 5.79 6.43
N ILE A 7 -2.24 5.13 6.08
CA ILE A 7 -2.89 5.31 4.78
C ILE A 7 -3.35 6.77 4.59
N ALA A 8 -4.01 7.36 5.60
CA ALA A 8 -4.47 8.75 5.51
C ALA A 8 -3.30 9.74 5.39
N GLU A 9 -2.23 9.55 6.16
CA GLU A 9 -1.03 10.40 6.11
C GLU A 9 -0.30 10.25 4.77
N SER A 10 -0.24 9.05 4.21
CA SER A 10 0.46 8.77 2.94
C SER A 10 -0.04 9.58 1.75
N ALA A 11 -1.31 10.01 1.75
CA ALA A 11 -1.88 10.85 0.71
C ALA A 11 -1.13 12.19 0.56
N HIS A 12 -0.61 12.76 1.66
CA HIS A 12 0.19 13.99 1.63
C HIS A 12 1.56 13.82 0.94
N PHE A 13 1.97 12.57 0.72
CA PHE A 13 3.24 12.20 0.12
C PHE A 13 3.06 11.46 -1.21
N ALA A 14 1.86 11.50 -1.81
CA ALA A 14 1.47 10.76 -3.00
C ALA A 14 2.48 10.83 -4.17
N HIS A 15 3.00 12.02 -4.47
CA HIS A 15 3.96 12.23 -5.57
C HIS A 15 5.43 12.00 -5.19
N LYS A 16 5.73 11.73 -3.91
CA LYS A 16 7.11 11.55 -3.41
C LYS A 16 7.50 10.09 -3.24
N VAL A 17 6.54 9.18 -3.28
CA VAL A 17 6.73 7.76 -3.04
C VAL A 17 5.98 6.98 -4.11
N LEU A 18 6.65 5.99 -4.72
CA LEU A 18 6.04 5.14 -5.73
C LEU A 18 5.06 4.14 -5.10
N TRP A 19 5.49 3.44 -4.04
CA TRP A 19 4.68 2.47 -3.31
C TRP A 19 4.86 2.66 -1.81
N PHE A 20 3.74 2.76 -1.10
CA PHE A 20 3.69 2.61 0.35
C PHE A 20 3.36 1.16 0.67
N SER A 21 3.84 0.64 1.81
CA SER A 21 3.52 -0.73 2.20
C SER A 21 3.57 -0.94 3.71
N THR A 22 2.91 -2.00 4.17
CA THR A 22 2.98 -2.49 5.55
C THR A 22 2.73 -4.00 5.61
N LEU A 23 3.30 -4.66 6.61
CA LEU A 23 2.92 -6.03 6.97
C LEU A 23 1.74 -6.02 7.94
N VAL A 24 0.81 -6.94 7.77
CA VAL A 24 -0.41 -7.09 8.58
C VAL A 24 -0.52 -8.54 9.05
N SER A 25 -0.48 -8.77 10.36
CA SER A 25 -0.54 -10.11 10.95
C SER A 25 -1.96 -10.68 11.02
N LYS A 26 -2.96 -9.84 11.33
CA LYS A 26 -4.36 -10.29 11.52
C LYS A 26 -5.20 -10.01 10.29
N ALA A 27 -5.76 -11.06 9.70
CA ALA A 27 -6.67 -10.98 8.55
C ALA A 27 -7.90 -10.08 8.82
N SER A 28 -8.40 -10.10 10.06
CA SER A 28 -9.56 -9.31 10.50
C SER A 28 -9.38 -7.79 10.34
N ASN A 29 -8.15 -7.31 10.12
CA ASN A 29 -7.89 -5.89 9.87
C ASN A 29 -8.12 -5.49 8.40
N LEU A 30 -8.17 -6.44 7.46
CA LEU A 30 -8.27 -6.14 6.02
C LEU A 30 -9.48 -5.28 5.66
N PRO A 31 -10.72 -5.55 6.14
CA PRO A 31 -11.87 -4.74 5.74
C PRO A 31 -11.73 -3.25 6.10
N ALA A 32 -11.16 -2.96 7.28
CA ALA A 32 -10.89 -1.59 7.71
C ALA A 32 -9.77 -0.94 6.88
N ILE A 33 -8.77 -1.71 6.46
CA ILE A 33 -7.67 -1.26 5.60
C ILE A 33 -8.20 -0.95 4.19
N GLU A 34 -8.97 -1.83 3.58
CA GLU A 34 -9.59 -1.64 2.26
C GLU A 34 -10.48 -0.39 2.24
N THR A 35 -11.29 -0.19 3.29
CA THR A 35 -12.12 1.01 3.44
C THR A 35 -11.27 2.28 3.53
N ALA A 36 -10.16 2.25 4.27
CA ALA A 36 -9.25 3.39 4.40
C ALA A 36 -8.52 3.69 3.08
N LEU A 37 -8.06 2.67 2.34
CA LEU A 37 -7.43 2.82 1.03
C LEU A 37 -8.38 3.51 0.03
N LYS A 38 -9.63 3.04 -0.03
CA LYS A 38 -10.66 3.65 -0.88
C LYS A 38 -10.92 5.11 -0.48
N LYS A 39 -11.06 5.39 0.82
CA LYS A 39 -11.28 6.75 1.33
C LYS A 39 -10.11 7.70 1.04
N ALA A 40 -8.89 7.19 1.06
CA ALA A 40 -7.69 7.98 0.79
C ALA A 40 -7.47 8.29 -0.70
N GLY A 41 -8.27 7.71 -1.62
CA GLY A 41 -8.11 7.94 -3.06
C GLY A 41 -6.93 7.18 -3.66
N VAL A 42 -6.56 6.04 -3.06
CA VAL A 42 -5.56 5.13 -3.62
C VAL A 42 -5.98 4.66 -5.01
N LEU A 43 -5.06 4.71 -5.98
CA LEU A 43 -5.33 4.31 -7.37
C LEU A 43 -5.13 2.81 -7.58
N GLU A 44 -4.20 2.21 -6.86
CA GLU A 44 -3.92 0.79 -6.93
C GLU A 44 -3.43 0.29 -5.57
N SER A 45 -3.92 -0.89 -5.17
CA SER A 45 -3.47 -1.59 -3.97
C SER A 45 -3.35 -3.08 -4.23
N GLN A 46 -2.46 -3.73 -3.49
CA GLN A 46 -2.19 -5.16 -3.57
C GLN A 46 -2.12 -5.73 -2.16
N VAL A 47 -2.72 -6.89 -1.97
CA VAL A 47 -2.60 -7.69 -0.75
C VAL A 47 -2.00 -9.03 -1.14
N VAL A 48 -0.80 -9.31 -0.63
CA VAL A 48 -0.09 -10.58 -0.87
C VAL A 48 -0.11 -11.37 0.43
N GLU A 49 -0.74 -12.55 0.41
CA GLU A 49 -0.68 -13.46 1.54
C GLU A 49 0.72 -14.09 1.65
N MET A 50 1.25 -14.12 2.86
CA MET A 50 2.57 -14.67 3.16
C MET A 50 2.45 -15.67 4.30
N SER A 51 3.05 -16.85 4.13
CA SER A 51 3.12 -17.88 5.15
C SER A 51 4.56 -18.29 5.40
N GLN A 52 4.96 -18.34 6.68
CA GLN A 52 6.23 -18.91 7.10
C GLN A 52 5.99 -19.81 8.32
N GLY A 53 5.99 -21.12 8.09
CA GLY A 53 5.58 -22.09 9.11
C GLY A 53 4.14 -21.82 9.57
N GLN A 54 3.95 -21.68 10.89
CA GLN A 54 2.64 -21.38 11.47
C GLN A 54 2.28 -19.88 11.47
N LYS A 55 3.20 -19.00 11.05
CA LYS A 55 2.93 -17.57 10.99
C LYS A 55 2.32 -17.23 9.63
N GLN A 56 1.13 -16.63 9.68
CA GLN A 56 0.47 -16.04 8.52
C GLN A 56 0.51 -14.52 8.64
N SER A 57 0.91 -13.86 7.57
CA SER A 57 0.88 -12.40 7.45
C SER A 57 0.41 -12.01 6.06
N ARG A 58 0.11 -10.73 5.89
CA ARG A 58 -0.26 -10.13 4.61
C ARG A 58 0.63 -8.93 4.36
N PHE A 59 1.22 -8.86 3.19
CA PHE A 59 1.90 -7.67 2.71
C PHE A 59 0.87 -6.82 1.96
N VAL A 60 0.57 -5.64 2.49
CA VAL A 60 -0.34 -4.69 1.86
C VAL A 60 0.49 -3.56 1.28
N ALA A 61 0.37 -3.32 -0.02
CA ALA A 61 1.04 -2.23 -0.71
C ALA A 61 0.02 -1.38 -1.49
N TRP A 62 0.28 -0.07 -1.57
CA TRP A 62 -0.58 0.85 -2.31
C TRP A 62 0.18 2.00 -2.93
N THR A 63 -0.44 2.61 -3.95
CA THR A 63 0.11 3.76 -4.66
C THR A 63 -0.97 4.77 -5.03
N PHE A 64 -0.57 6.04 -5.08
CA PHE A 64 -1.37 7.15 -5.59
C PHE A 64 -0.97 7.54 -7.02
N GLN A 65 -0.01 6.83 -7.62
CA GLN A 65 0.49 7.11 -8.96
C GLN A 65 -0.23 6.26 -10.01
N THR A 66 -0.62 6.91 -11.10
CA THR A 66 -1.13 6.27 -12.32
C THR A 66 -0.06 5.38 -12.95
N LYS A 67 -0.48 4.44 -13.82
CA LYS A 67 0.47 3.56 -14.54
C LYS A 67 1.54 4.32 -15.32
N ASN A 68 1.18 5.48 -15.89
CA ASN A 68 2.12 6.34 -16.62
C ASN A 68 3.16 6.98 -15.67
N GLU A 69 2.73 7.55 -14.55
CA GLU A 69 3.63 8.10 -13.53
C GLU A 69 4.56 7.02 -12.96
N GLN A 70 4.06 5.81 -12.73
CA GLN A 70 4.87 4.67 -12.30
C GLN A 70 5.97 4.31 -13.32
N GLN A 71 5.67 4.39 -14.62
CA GLN A 71 6.65 4.14 -15.68
C GLN A 71 7.73 5.22 -15.72
N ILE A 72 7.33 6.49 -15.63
CA ILE A 72 8.27 7.63 -15.55
C ILE A 72 9.17 7.49 -14.32
N TRP A 73 8.59 7.14 -13.17
CA TRP A 73 9.36 6.91 -11.94
C TRP A 73 10.40 5.81 -12.13
N ARG A 74 10.03 4.66 -12.69
CA ARG A 74 10.97 3.56 -12.94
C ARG A 74 12.13 3.98 -13.84
N GLN A 75 11.86 4.72 -14.91
CA GLN A 75 12.91 5.21 -15.82
C GLN A 75 13.96 6.08 -15.12
N ARG A 76 13.56 6.85 -14.10
CA ARG A 76 14.48 7.68 -13.30
C ARG A 76 15.54 6.86 -12.55
N TRP A 77 15.20 5.63 -12.12
CA TRP A 77 16.04 4.80 -11.25
C TRP A 77 16.73 3.63 -11.96
N VAL A 78 16.50 3.44 -13.26
CA VAL A 78 17.12 2.37 -14.07
C VAL A 78 18.47 2.80 -14.68
N ARG A 79 19.02 3.95 -14.27
CA ARG A 79 20.36 4.39 -14.67
C ARG A 79 21.46 3.79 -13.81
#